data_AF-C3Z4U6-F1
#
_entry.id   AF-C3Z4U6-F1
#
_cell.length_a   1.000
_cell.length_b   1.000
_cell.length_c   1.000
_cell.angle_alpha   90.00
_cell.angle_beta   90.00
_cell.angle_gamma   90.00
#
_symmetry.space_group_name_H-M   'P 1'
#
loop_
_entity.id
_entity.type
_entity.pdbx_description
1 polymer ?
#
loop_
_entity_poly.entity_id
_entity_poly.type
_entity_poly.pdbx_seq_one_letter_code
_entity_poly.pdbx_strand_id
1 'polypeptide(L)'
;MRGQLVIAGAASCLLFVSGLALDCIVGNGVSYRGTFSVTETGKTCQRWDSQTPHDHSRTPENYPSSGLEQTSACRNPDGEPRVWCYTTDPGTRWDWCDAPSCAQQSSSSSDGAATRAVDGNYGSTGSCTQTLQEADPSWWVDLGQSYMVGRVIIINRGDCCQERINPFNIHIGDSELIHTNPKCGGDHQIDVSQPSISVPCEGMKGRYVGVRLPGPSRTLTLCEVHISGIVKCSPGYFRCADKYTCILSWRRCDGTSDCPDRSDEERCVCSRIPEDFQLNSRLTMLPNPMKQTTAEEIRNSSAVELLNSSYSIAGEHHPELREFVSTVIFPGCNVTKENLHHCPSSNITASCVGRQLLPCRSWCEEVFSMSEALMRDLLPPCELFPSPQHACWNPEPAVKDTEVCYHGTGTNYRGTWSTTTSGAKCLEWSDDNYKAEYPWANLDKNYCRNPTGLERPFCLTEDGSKEECDVIPCNRGPPIYGKRTPSKRFYLLEEKVTYTCNDGYMLEYGYPREVRCRQGNSSSAGVWEYHMPTCSVNYKRRLQKELLGTYSASLAPDENVTINFWGEVEQIVNLDEKKEQLLASLIIDFTWYDARLKWNPKYYGDIETFSVPGKDIWIPAFTLKRK
;
A
#
# COMPACT_ATOMS: atom_id res chain seq x y z
N MET A 1 -31.25 -16.41 -11.09
CA MET A 1 -29.96 -16.14 -10.41
C MET A 1 -30.24 -16.12 -8.91
N ARG A 2 -29.52 -16.90 -8.09
CA ARG A 2 -29.67 -16.88 -6.62
C ARG A 2 -28.38 -16.30 -6.04
N GLY A 3 -28.47 -15.20 -5.29
CA GLY A 3 -27.34 -14.69 -4.52
C GLY A 3 -27.05 -15.61 -3.33
N GLN A 4 -25.77 -15.84 -3.05
CA GLN A 4 -25.34 -16.71 -1.95
C GLN A 4 -24.88 -15.85 -0.77
N LEU A 5 -25.43 -16.13 0.42
CA LEU A 5 -25.13 -15.39 1.65
C LEU A 5 -23.73 -15.80 2.16
N VAL A 6 -22.76 -14.90 2.06
CA VAL A 6 -21.44 -15.09 2.68
C VAL A 6 -21.52 -14.66 4.14
N ILE A 7 -21.57 -15.65 5.05
CA ILE A 7 -21.40 -15.40 6.49
C ILE A 7 -19.90 -15.33 6.75
N ALA A 8 -19.39 -14.14 7.07
CA ALA A 8 -18.02 -13.96 7.53
C ALA A 8 -17.89 -14.55 8.95
N GLY A 9 -17.40 -15.79 9.05
CA GLY A 9 -17.09 -16.42 10.32
C GLY A 9 -15.92 -15.72 11.00
N ALA A 10 -16.15 -15.11 12.15
CA ALA A 10 -15.08 -14.57 12.97
C ALA A 10 -14.16 -15.71 13.44
N ALA A 11 -12.90 -15.68 13.01
CA ALA A 11 -11.89 -16.65 13.41
C ALA A 11 -11.43 -16.35 14.85
N SER A 12 -12.24 -16.73 15.83
CA SER A 12 -11.81 -16.82 17.23
C SER A 12 -10.54 -17.66 17.29
N CYS A 13 -9.46 -17.08 17.83
CA CYS A 13 -8.15 -17.74 17.93
C CYS A 13 -8.14 -18.77 19.07
N LEU A 14 -9.04 -19.74 18.99
CA LEU A 14 -8.94 -21.00 19.72
C LEU A 14 -7.71 -21.74 19.17
N LEU A 15 -6.80 -22.10 20.08
CA LEU A 15 -5.72 -23.04 19.76
C LEU A 15 -6.32 -24.44 19.63
N PHE A 16 -6.90 -24.73 18.46
CA PHE A 16 -7.08 -26.10 18.01
C PHE A 16 -5.72 -26.79 17.97
N VAL A 17 -5.68 -28.05 18.43
CA VAL A 17 -4.47 -28.89 18.41
C VAL A 17 -4.04 -29.25 16.97
N SER A 18 -4.80 -28.81 15.96
CA SER A 18 -4.45 -28.88 14.53
C SER A 18 -3.31 -27.95 14.09
N GLY A 19 -2.81 -27.06 14.97
CA GLY A 19 -1.85 -26.02 14.61
C GLY A 19 -0.37 -26.44 14.58
N LEU A 20 0.20 -26.83 15.72
CA LEU A 20 1.66 -26.77 15.94
C LEU A 20 2.20 -27.85 16.90
N ALA A 21 2.22 -29.11 16.46
CA ALA A 21 3.04 -30.19 17.03
C ALA A 21 3.24 -31.29 15.97
N LEU A 22 4.45 -31.48 15.44
CA LEU A 22 4.64 -32.16 14.14
C LEU A 22 5.18 -33.60 14.23
N ASP A 23 4.83 -34.41 15.23
CA ASP A 23 5.20 -35.85 15.24
C ASP A 23 4.18 -36.82 15.88
N CYS A 24 3.08 -36.35 16.48
CA CYS A 24 2.04 -37.20 17.10
C CYS A 24 0.64 -37.04 16.47
N ILE A 25 -0.21 -38.07 16.57
CA ILE A 25 -1.58 -38.12 16.02
C ILE A 25 -2.56 -37.34 16.89
N VAL A 26 -3.40 -36.51 16.26
CA VAL A 26 -4.59 -35.88 16.85
C VAL A 26 -5.84 -36.46 16.18
N GLY A 27 -6.85 -36.83 16.96
CA GLY A 27 -8.08 -37.45 16.46
C GLY A 27 -7.82 -38.71 15.63
N ASN A 28 -8.33 -38.75 14.40
CA ASN A 28 -8.05 -39.80 13.41
C ASN A 28 -6.79 -39.55 12.55
N GLY A 29 -6.10 -38.43 12.75
CA GLY A 29 -4.85 -38.12 12.06
C GLY A 29 -4.94 -37.48 10.67
N VAL A 30 -6.09 -36.96 10.24
CA VAL A 30 -6.18 -36.14 9.00
C VAL A 30 -5.25 -34.92 9.04
N SER A 31 -5.01 -34.37 10.23
CA SER A 31 -4.04 -33.29 10.51
C SER A 31 -2.60 -33.78 10.75
N TYR A 32 -2.35 -35.10 10.78
CA TYR A 32 -1.01 -35.63 11.06
C TYR A 32 -0.01 -35.31 9.95
N ARG A 33 1.10 -34.66 10.30
CA ARG A 33 2.16 -34.29 9.35
C ARG A 33 3.55 -34.79 9.77
N GLY A 34 3.63 -35.63 10.80
CA GLY A 34 4.89 -36.14 11.35
C GLY A 34 5.66 -37.07 10.42
N THR A 35 6.83 -37.49 10.89
CA THR A 35 7.88 -38.15 10.08
C THR A 35 7.79 -39.68 10.06
N PHE A 36 6.91 -40.27 10.86
CA PHE A 36 6.74 -41.71 11.01
C PHE A 36 6.38 -42.39 9.67
N SER A 37 7.15 -43.41 9.27
CA SER A 37 7.14 -44.00 7.92
C SER A 37 7.27 -45.53 7.93
N VAL A 38 6.79 -46.15 9.01
CA VAL A 38 6.77 -47.61 9.25
C VAL A 38 5.36 -48.00 9.71
N THR A 39 4.90 -49.19 9.33
CA THR A 39 3.56 -49.70 9.65
C THR A 39 3.53 -50.46 10.99
N GLU A 40 2.33 -50.73 11.53
CA GLU A 40 2.14 -51.56 12.73
C GLU A 40 2.74 -52.97 12.54
N THR A 41 2.67 -53.54 11.32
CA THR A 41 3.33 -54.81 11.00
C THR A 41 4.82 -54.68 10.61
N GLY A 42 5.44 -53.52 10.87
CA GLY A 42 6.88 -53.27 10.71
C GLY A 42 7.34 -53.03 9.27
N LYS A 43 6.43 -52.76 8.32
CA LYS A 43 6.77 -52.56 6.91
C LYS A 43 7.14 -51.11 6.64
N THR A 44 8.08 -50.88 5.72
CA THR A 44 8.41 -49.52 5.27
C THR A 44 7.30 -48.98 4.36
N CYS A 45 6.98 -47.70 4.52
CA CYS A 45 6.01 -47.02 3.67
C CYS A 45 6.58 -46.65 2.29
N GLN A 46 5.77 -46.82 1.25
CA GLN A 46 5.97 -46.25 -0.08
C GLN A 46 5.77 -44.73 -0.03
N ARG A 47 6.41 -43.97 -0.94
CA ARG A 47 6.16 -42.53 -1.09
C ARG A 47 4.83 -42.26 -1.79
N TRP A 48 4.06 -41.28 -1.33
CA TRP A 48 2.75 -40.92 -1.91
C TRP A 48 2.83 -40.28 -3.31
N ASP A 49 4.02 -39.91 -3.78
CA ASP A 49 4.27 -39.47 -5.17
C ASP A 49 4.86 -40.60 -6.04
N SER A 50 5.06 -41.79 -5.49
CA SER A 50 5.50 -42.97 -6.24
C SER A 50 4.32 -43.87 -6.59
N GLN A 51 4.29 -44.38 -7.82
CA GLN A 51 3.31 -45.38 -8.29
C GLN A 51 3.86 -46.83 -8.23
N THR A 52 4.88 -47.06 -7.39
CA THR A 52 5.61 -48.33 -7.30
C THR A 52 6.04 -48.60 -5.85
N PRO A 53 5.83 -49.81 -5.29
CA PRO A 53 5.24 -51.00 -5.92
C PRO A 53 3.72 -50.92 -6.20
N HIS A 54 2.98 -50.06 -5.52
CA HIS A 54 1.51 -49.99 -5.65
C HIS A 54 1.03 -48.69 -6.29
N ASP A 55 0.46 -48.78 -7.49
CA ASP A 55 -0.24 -47.67 -8.14
C ASP A 55 -1.47 -47.22 -7.32
N HIS A 56 -1.73 -45.91 -7.23
CA HIS A 56 -2.84 -45.33 -6.48
C HIS A 56 -3.21 -43.88 -6.87
N SER A 57 -4.51 -43.56 -6.76
CA SER A 57 -5.05 -42.21 -6.98
C SER A 57 -4.75 -41.18 -5.89
N ARG A 58 -4.27 -41.61 -4.71
CA ARG A 58 -4.00 -40.72 -3.55
C ARG A 58 -2.64 -40.05 -3.66
N THR A 59 -2.49 -39.17 -4.64
CA THR A 59 -1.26 -38.43 -4.93
C THR A 59 -1.37 -36.97 -4.48
N PRO A 60 -0.26 -36.22 -4.38
CA PRO A 60 -0.30 -34.81 -3.98
C PRO A 60 -1.19 -33.93 -4.86
N GLU A 61 -1.30 -34.23 -6.15
CA GLU A 61 -2.11 -33.46 -7.11
C GLU A 61 -3.62 -33.62 -6.85
N ASN A 62 -4.04 -34.80 -6.39
CA ASN A 62 -5.43 -35.11 -6.07
C ASN A 62 -5.79 -34.77 -4.62
N TYR A 63 -4.81 -34.75 -3.70
CA TYR A 63 -4.99 -34.50 -2.26
C TYR A 63 -3.97 -33.48 -1.72
N PRO A 64 -3.91 -32.24 -2.26
CA PRO A 64 -2.84 -31.28 -1.94
C PRO A 64 -2.83 -30.84 -0.47
N SER A 65 -4.00 -30.69 0.16
CA SER A 65 -4.11 -30.33 1.57
C SER A 65 -3.70 -31.45 2.55
N SER A 66 -3.58 -32.70 2.08
CA SER A 66 -3.28 -33.87 2.93
C SER A 66 -1.80 -34.04 3.26
N GLY A 67 -0.90 -33.20 2.72
CA GLY A 67 0.52 -33.18 3.06
C GLY A 67 1.28 -34.43 2.58
N LEU A 68 1.00 -34.84 1.33
CA LEU A 68 1.55 -36.04 0.71
C LEU A 68 2.88 -35.79 -0.03
N GLU A 69 3.17 -34.54 -0.40
CA GLU A 69 4.30 -34.15 -1.27
C GLU A 69 5.64 -34.77 -0.87
N GLN A 70 6.23 -35.57 -1.76
CA GLN A 70 7.58 -36.12 -1.65
C GLN A 70 7.91 -36.93 -0.38
N THR A 71 6.92 -37.35 0.40
CA THR A 71 7.10 -38.11 1.64
C THR A 71 6.66 -39.58 1.53
N SER A 72 7.30 -40.43 2.32
CA SER A 72 6.84 -41.78 2.69
C SER A 72 6.26 -41.83 4.11
N ALA A 73 5.95 -40.68 4.71
CA ALA A 73 5.39 -40.64 6.06
C ALA A 73 3.91 -41.05 6.03
N CYS A 74 3.42 -41.67 7.11
CA CYS A 74 2.03 -42.08 7.23
C CYS A 74 1.10 -40.87 7.25
N ARG A 75 -0.08 -40.99 6.62
CA ARG A 75 -1.05 -39.92 6.44
C ARG A 75 -2.47 -40.48 6.51
N ASN A 76 -3.45 -39.59 6.52
CA ASN A 76 -4.86 -39.93 6.40
C ASN A 76 -5.51 -38.94 5.41
N PRO A 77 -5.43 -39.19 4.10
CA PRO A 77 -5.95 -38.29 3.07
C PRO A 77 -7.47 -38.38 2.88
N ASP A 78 -8.10 -39.46 3.36
CA ASP A 78 -9.46 -39.88 3.04
C ASP A 78 -10.44 -39.94 4.24
N GLY A 79 -9.96 -39.69 5.46
CA GLY A 79 -10.80 -39.61 6.66
C GLY A 79 -11.01 -40.94 7.38
N GLU A 80 -10.18 -41.94 7.09
CA GLU A 80 -10.14 -43.25 7.77
C GLU A 80 -9.95 -43.12 9.31
N PRO A 81 -10.17 -44.18 10.12
CA PRO A 81 -10.06 -44.09 11.58
C PRO A 81 -8.66 -43.78 12.14
N ARG A 82 -7.59 -43.98 11.36
CA ARG A 82 -6.18 -43.78 11.77
C ARG A 82 -5.32 -43.35 10.57
N VAL A 83 -4.06 -43.00 10.83
CA VAL A 83 -3.05 -42.82 9.78
C VAL A 83 -2.56 -44.17 9.24
N TRP A 84 -2.27 -44.21 7.95
CA TRP A 84 -1.86 -45.40 7.22
C TRP A 84 -0.85 -45.03 6.12
N CYS A 85 -0.33 -46.03 5.40
CA CYS A 85 0.44 -45.81 4.18
C CYS A 85 0.33 -47.00 3.21
N TYR A 86 0.60 -46.75 1.93
CA TYR A 86 0.99 -47.82 1.01
C TYR A 86 2.35 -48.38 1.44
N THR A 87 2.60 -49.68 1.31
CA THR A 87 3.86 -50.30 1.81
C THR A 87 4.81 -50.66 0.66
N THR A 88 6.11 -50.78 0.95
CA THR A 88 7.10 -51.25 -0.04
C THR A 88 7.06 -52.78 -0.27
N ASP A 89 6.20 -53.52 0.42
CA ASP A 89 5.99 -54.96 0.23
C ASP A 89 4.94 -55.22 -0.88
N PRO A 90 5.28 -55.93 -1.98
CA PRO A 90 4.30 -56.31 -3.00
C PRO A 90 3.14 -57.19 -2.47
N GLY A 91 3.33 -57.90 -1.37
CA GLY A 91 2.29 -58.70 -0.71
C GLY A 91 1.31 -57.89 0.13
N THR A 92 1.66 -56.66 0.53
CA THR A 92 0.85 -55.81 1.41
C THR A 92 0.63 -54.45 0.75
N ARG A 93 -0.52 -54.25 0.08
CA ARG A 93 -0.79 -52.99 -0.66
C ARG A 93 -0.71 -51.76 0.24
N TRP A 94 -1.36 -51.82 1.39
CA TRP A 94 -1.37 -50.76 2.39
C TRP A 94 -1.51 -51.39 3.78
N ASP A 95 -1.14 -50.64 4.82
CA ASP A 95 -1.20 -51.08 6.22
C ASP A 95 -1.32 -49.86 7.15
N TRP A 96 -1.81 -50.06 8.38
CA TRP A 96 -1.93 -49.00 9.39
C TRP A 96 -0.56 -48.64 9.97
N CYS A 97 -0.39 -47.42 10.50
CA CYS A 97 0.83 -47.06 11.21
C CYS A 97 0.56 -46.75 12.70
N ASP A 98 1.35 -47.34 13.57
CA ASP A 98 1.36 -47.06 15.01
C ASP A 98 2.20 -45.81 15.34
N ALA A 99 1.88 -44.69 14.70
CA ALA A 99 2.49 -43.40 15.03
C ALA A 99 1.91 -42.91 16.38
N PRO A 100 2.72 -42.32 17.27
CA PRO A 100 2.31 -42.04 18.64
C PRO A 100 1.13 -41.06 18.71
N SER A 101 0.11 -41.37 19.51
CA SER A 101 -0.99 -40.44 19.79
C SER A 101 -0.52 -39.28 20.66
N CYS A 102 -0.93 -38.04 20.34
CA CYS A 102 -0.70 -36.90 21.23
C CYS A 102 -1.47 -37.05 22.54
N ALA A 103 -2.65 -37.70 22.50
CA ALA A 103 -3.49 -37.95 23.67
C ALA A 103 -3.28 -39.37 24.25
N GLN A 104 -3.06 -39.46 25.56
CA GLN A 104 -2.82 -40.68 26.32
C GLN A 104 -3.66 -40.71 27.61
N GLN A 105 -3.76 -41.88 28.26
CA GLN A 105 -4.45 -42.04 29.54
C GLN A 105 -3.90 -43.24 30.32
N SER A 106 -4.09 -43.25 31.65
CA SER A 106 -3.52 -44.24 32.58
C SER A 106 -3.93 -45.69 32.29
N SER A 107 -5.18 -45.90 31.85
CA SER A 107 -5.69 -47.19 31.39
C SER A 107 -6.82 -46.98 30.38
N SER A 108 -7.09 -47.96 29.52
CA SER A 108 -8.13 -47.85 28.49
C SER A 108 -9.15 -48.97 28.59
N SER A 109 -10.44 -48.63 28.61
CA SER A 109 -11.53 -49.57 28.30
C SER A 109 -11.54 -49.88 26.80
N SER A 110 -12.06 -51.06 26.41
CA SER A 110 -12.11 -51.54 25.01
C SER A 110 -12.62 -50.49 24.03
N ASP A 111 -13.69 -49.80 24.43
CA ASP A 111 -14.40 -48.81 23.65
C ASP A 111 -14.24 -47.41 24.28
N GLY A 112 -13.01 -47.05 24.69
CA GLY A 112 -12.73 -45.85 25.49
C GLY A 112 -11.38 -45.16 25.22
N ALA A 113 -10.82 -45.28 24.02
CA ALA A 113 -9.49 -44.77 23.66
C ALA A 113 -9.30 -43.24 23.91
N ALA A 114 -8.09 -42.85 24.34
CA ALA A 114 -7.73 -41.49 24.75
C ALA A 114 -7.87 -40.42 23.64
N THR A 115 -7.73 -40.81 22.37
CA THR A 115 -7.82 -39.91 21.20
C THR A 115 -9.17 -39.22 21.06
N ARG A 116 -10.24 -39.81 21.61
CA ARG A 116 -11.61 -39.27 21.54
C ARG A 116 -11.77 -37.91 22.19
N ALA A 117 -11.02 -37.61 23.24
CA ALA A 117 -11.05 -36.28 23.87
C ALA A 117 -10.38 -35.17 23.02
N VAL A 118 -9.88 -35.49 21.82
CA VAL A 118 -9.28 -34.55 20.86
C VAL A 118 -9.64 -34.88 19.40
N ASP A 119 -10.79 -35.55 19.16
CA ASP A 119 -11.24 -35.92 17.81
C ASP A 119 -12.29 -34.96 17.21
N GLY A 120 -12.83 -34.02 18.00
CA GLY A 120 -13.85 -33.06 17.58
C GLY A 120 -15.29 -33.58 17.70
N ASN A 121 -15.52 -34.79 18.20
CA ASN A 121 -16.82 -35.46 18.23
C ASN A 121 -17.40 -35.58 19.65
N TYR A 122 -17.91 -34.45 20.18
CA TYR A 122 -18.62 -34.37 21.46
C TYR A 122 -20.04 -34.99 21.46
N GLY A 123 -20.26 -36.06 20.66
CA GLY A 123 -21.50 -36.83 20.62
C GLY A 123 -21.83 -37.58 21.91
N SER A 124 -23.07 -38.04 22.05
CA SER A 124 -23.58 -38.65 23.29
C SER A 124 -23.24 -40.13 23.47
N THR A 125 -22.93 -40.86 22.39
CA THR A 125 -22.67 -42.31 22.43
C THR A 125 -21.45 -42.69 21.58
N GLY A 126 -20.53 -43.44 22.18
CA GLY A 126 -19.36 -44.00 21.48
C GLY A 126 -18.22 -43.04 21.16
N SER A 127 -18.27 -41.77 21.56
CA SER A 127 -17.23 -40.77 21.25
C SER A 127 -16.56 -40.11 22.46
N CYS A 128 -16.72 -40.67 23.67
CA CYS A 128 -15.95 -40.23 24.84
C CYS A 128 -14.83 -41.22 25.19
N THR A 129 -13.76 -40.73 25.83
CA THR A 129 -12.72 -41.57 26.46
C THR A 129 -13.30 -42.32 27.66
N GLN A 130 -12.69 -43.45 28.03
CA GLN A 130 -13.06 -44.15 29.27
C GLN A 130 -11.88 -45.00 29.78
N THR A 131 -11.42 -44.72 31.00
CA THR A 131 -10.42 -45.54 31.68
C THR A 131 -11.02 -46.84 32.23
N LEU A 132 -10.16 -47.73 32.74
CA LEU A 132 -10.61 -48.78 33.66
C LEU A 132 -10.93 -48.18 35.04
N GLN A 133 -11.39 -49.02 35.97
CA GLN A 133 -11.55 -48.62 37.37
C GLN A 133 -10.22 -48.74 38.10
N GLU A 134 -9.63 -47.62 38.49
CA GLU A 134 -8.27 -47.56 39.06
C GLU A 134 -8.15 -46.43 40.11
N ALA A 135 -6.99 -46.34 40.77
CA ALA A 135 -6.69 -45.21 41.65
C ALA A 135 -6.12 -44.05 40.85
N ASP A 136 -6.60 -42.82 41.12
CA ASP A 136 -6.12 -41.58 40.49
C ASP A 136 -6.06 -41.57 38.94
N PRO A 137 -7.08 -42.07 38.21
CA PRO A 137 -7.07 -42.13 36.75
C PRO A 137 -6.83 -40.76 36.13
N SER A 138 -6.04 -40.75 35.04
CA SER A 138 -5.63 -39.53 34.37
C SER A 138 -5.60 -39.70 32.85
N TRP A 139 -5.85 -38.58 32.17
CA TRP A 139 -5.76 -38.40 30.73
C TRP A 139 -4.88 -37.19 30.47
N TRP A 140 -4.08 -37.19 29.40
CA TRP A 140 -3.25 -36.03 29.04
C TRP A 140 -3.02 -35.93 27.55
N VAL A 141 -2.68 -34.72 27.10
CA VAL A 141 -2.21 -34.45 25.75
C VAL A 141 -0.83 -33.81 25.77
N ASP A 142 0.04 -34.31 24.89
CA ASP A 142 1.31 -33.72 24.54
C ASP A 142 1.11 -32.67 23.44
N LEU A 143 1.49 -31.42 23.73
CA LEU A 143 1.45 -30.30 22.78
C LEU A 143 2.75 -30.18 21.95
N GLY A 144 3.68 -31.14 22.06
CA GLY A 144 4.97 -31.20 21.36
C GLY A 144 6.02 -30.20 21.88
N GLN A 145 5.60 -28.98 22.23
CA GLN A 145 6.43 -27.94 22.84
C GLN A 145 5.65 -27.17 23.93
N SER A 146 6.38 -26.42 24.76
CA SER A 146 5.81 -25.74 25.93
C SER A 146 5.05 -24.45 25.57
N TYR A 147 3.72 -24.49 25.65
CA TYR A 147 2.86 -23.31 25.44
C TYR A 147 2.47 -22.62 26.75
N MET A 148 2.11 -21.34 26.66
CA MET A 148 1.47 -20.59 27.75
C MET A 148 -0.03 -20.92 27.74
N VAL A 149 -0.51 -21.80 28.61
CA VAL A 149 -1.92 -22.24 28.61
C VAL A 149 -2.79 -21.25 29.38
N GLY A 150 -3.71 -20.58 28.69
CA GLY A 150 -4.60 -19.56 29.27
C GLY A 150 -5.88 -20.14 29.88
N ARG A 151 -6.48 -21.14 29.22
CA ARG A 151 -7.77 -21.74 29.60
C ARG A 151 -7.86 -23.17 29.08
N VAL A 152 -8.41 -24.08 29.88
CA VAL A 152 -8.73 -25.45 29.49
C VAL A 152 -10.24 -25.65 29.59
N ILE A 153 -10.86 -26.11 28.49
CA ILE A 153 -12.28 -26.39 28.39
C ILE A 153 -12.44 -27.91 28.37
N ILE A 154 -13.30 -28.45 29.23
CA ILE A 154 -13.57 -29.90 29.32
C ILE A 154 -15.05 -30.11 29.06
N ILE A 155 -15.38 -30.94 28.07
CA ILE A 155 -16.75 -31.40 27.79
C ILE A 155 -16.94 -32.77 28.44
N ASN A 156 -17.97 -32.86 29.29
CA ASN A 156 -18.31 -34.05 30.06
C ASN A 156 -19.29 -34.94 29.27
N ARG A 157 -19.56 -36.15 29.76
CA ARG A 157 -20.64 -37.00 29.25
C ARG A 157 -22.00 -36.30 29.38
N GLY A 158 -22.85 -36.47 28.38
CA GLY A 158 -24.21 -35.90 28.38
C GLY A 158 -25.32 -36.90 28.70
N ASP A 159 -25.09 -38.20 28.48
CA ASP A 159 -26.10 -39.28 28.56
C ASP A 159 -26.29 -39.82 29.98
N CYS A 160 -25.22 -40.20 30.68
CA CYS A 160 -25.30 -40.77 32.02
C CYS A 160 -24.03 -40.57 32.87
N CYS A 161 -24.20 -40.69 34.19
CA CYS A 161 -23.14 -40.68 35.20
C CYS A 161 -22.22 -39.45 35.17
N GLN A 162 -22.80 -38.28 34.87
CA GLN A 162 -22.12 -37.00 34.71
C GLN A 162 -21.36 -36.57 35.98
N GLU A 163 -21.82 -37.02 37.15
CA GLU A 163 -21.21 -36.76 38.46
C GLU A 163 -19.83 -37.40 38.66
N ARG A 164 -19.48 -38.46 37.91
CA ARG A 164 -18.23 -39.22 38.10
C ARG A 164 -16.96 -38.40 37.90
N ILE A 165 -17.02 -37.33 37.11
CA ILE A 165 -15.87 -36.44 36.88
C ILE A 165 -15.49 -35.64 38.13
N ASN A 166 -16.40 -35.45 39.08
CA ASN A 166 -16.19 -34.58 40.24
C ASN A 166 -15.58 -35.34 41.44
N PRO A 167 -14.59 -34.77 42.16
CA PRO A 167 -13.73 -33.66 41.76
C PRO A 167 -12.65 -34.11 40.75
N PHE A 168 -12.06 -33.15 40.04
CA PHE A 168 -10.91 -33.35 39.16
C PHE A 168 -9.85 -32.26 39.32
N ASN A 169 -8.63 -32.54 38.83
CA ASN A 169 -7.52 -31.59 38.77
C ASN A 169 -7.04 -31.44 37.33
N ILE A 170 -6.59 -30.23 36.99
CA ILE A 170 -5.84 -29.96 35.76
C ILE A 170 -4.38 -29.74 36.15
N HIS A 171 -3.46 -30.41 35.47
CA HIS A 171 -2.02 -30.33 35.67
C HIS A 171 -1.36 -29.84 34.37
N ILE A 172 -0.44 -28.86 34.46
CA ILE A 172 0.18 -28.23 33.28
C ILE A 172 1.68 -28.06 33.53
N GLY A 173 2.52 -28.60 32.66
CA GLY A 173 3.97 -28.46 32.80
C GLY A 173 4.75 -29.22 31.72
N ASP A 174 6.06 -29.33 31.90
CA ASP A 174 6.99 -29.90 30.91
C ASP A 174 7.39 -31.37 31.21
N SER A 175 6.82 -31.99 32.25
CA SER A 175 7.01 -33.40 32.61
C SER A 175 5.92 -34.30 32.02
N GLU A 176 6.29 -35.44 31.45
CA GLU A 176 5.34 -36.49 31.04
C GLU A 176 4.64 -37.15 32.24
N LEU A 177 5.29 -37.17 33.42
CA LEU A 177 4.68 -37.61 34.67
C LEU A 177 3.71 -36.55 35.19
N ILE A 178 2.49 -36.53 34.65
CA ILE A 178 1.44 -35.52 34.86
C ILE A 178 1.25 -35.12 36.34
N HIS A 179 1.31 -36.08 37.27
CA HIS A 179 1.17 -35.83 38.71
C HIS A 179 2.28 -34.96 39.32
N THR A 180 3.42 -34.81 38.64
CA THR A 180 4.55 -33.95 39.04
C THR A 180 4.43 -32.51 38.52
N ASN A 181 3.61 -32.28 37.49
CA ASN A 181 3.36 -30.93 36.98
C ASN A 181 2.48 -30.13 37.97
N PRO A 182 2.66 -28.80 38.08
CA PRO A 182 1.83 -27.97 38.95
C PRO A 182 0.35 -28.00 38.54
N LYS A 183 -0.56 -27.89 39.53
CA LYS A 183 -2.00 -27.79 39.30
C LYS A 183 -2.36 -26.41 38.74
N CYS A 184 -3.22 -26.39 37.72
CA CYS A 184 -3.99 -25.21 37.35
C CYS A 184 -5.14 -25.04 38.34
N GLY A 185 -5.01 -24.08 39.26
CA GLY A 185 -5.94 -23.90 40.37
C GLY A 185 -5.89 -25.06 41.37
N GLY A 186 -7.06 -25.46 41.87
CA GLY A 186 -7.20 -26.51 42.88
C GLY A 186 -7.96 -27.74 42.38
N ASP A 187 -8.91 -28.17 43.20
CA ASP A 187 -9.87 -29.24 42.87
C ASP A 187 -11.12 -28.60 42.25
N HIS A 188 -11.42 -28.97 41.01
CA HIS A 188 -12.50 -28.42 40.21
C HIS A 188 -13.72 -29.35 40.21
N GLN A 189 -14.89 -28.78 39.97
CA GLN A 189 -16.16 -29.50 39.88
C GLN A 189 -17.03 -28.89 38.76
N ILE A 190 -17.64 -29.74 37.94
CA ILE A 190 -18.64 -29.35 36.93
C ILE A 190 -20.03 -29.47 37.56
N ASP A 191 -20.85 -28.42 37.44
CA ASP A 191 -22.29 -28.53 37.70
C ASP A 191 -22.90 -29.51 36.68
N VAL A 192 -23.56 -30.57 37.14
CA VAL A 192 -24.13 -31.62 36.27
C VAL A 192 -25.25 -31.13 35.34
N SER A 193 -25.74 -29.91 35.53
CA SER A 193 -26.63 -29.22 34.57
C SER A 193 -25.89 -28.60 33.37
N GLN A 194 -24.56 -28.51 33.41
CA GLN A 194 -23.72 -27.92 32.36
C GLN A 194 -22.93 -29.03 31.61
N PRO A 195 -22.95 -29.05 30.26
CA PRO A 195 -22.24 -30.08 29.49
C PRO A 195 -20.71 -29.87 29.48
N SER A 196 -20.23 -28.70 29.86
CA SER A 196 -18.81 -28.35 29.79
C SER A 196 -18.41 -27.34 30.86
N ILE A 197 -17.18 -27.43 31.36
CA ILE A 197 -16.53 -26.44 32.23
C ILE A 197 -15.42 -25.72 31.48
N SER A 198 -15.12 -24.48 31.89
CA SER A 198 -14.11 -23.63 31.25
C SER A 198 -13.18 -23.01 32.29
N VAL A 199 -12.08 -23.72 32.60
CA VAL A 199 -11.15 -23.40 33.69
C VAL A 199 -10.07 -22.42 33.21
N PRO A 200 -9.90 -21.24 33.85
CA PRO A 200 -8.78 -20.35 33.57
C PRO A 200 -7.49 -20.87 34.24
N CYS A 201 -6.40 -20.94 33.48
CA CYS A 201 -5.07 -21.35 33.93
C CYS A 201 -4.02 -20.24 33.83
N GLU A 202 -4.47 -19.00 33.65
CA GLU A 202 -3.71 -17.73 33.74
C GLU A 202 -2.45 -17.56 32.88
N GLY A 203 -2.10 -18.55 32.04
CA GLY A 203 -0.87 -18.57 31.24
C GLY A 203 0.20 -19.54 31.74
N MET A 204 -0.14 -20.54 32.56
CA MET A 204 0.81 -21.57 32.99
C MET A 204 1.56 -22.18 31.80
N LYS A 205 2.91 -22.20 31.86
CA LYS A 205 3.74 -22.79 30.82
C LYS A 205 3.79 -24.31 30.95
N GLY A 206 3.49 -25.04 29.87
CA GLY A 206 3.68 -26.49 29.82
C GLY A 206 3.55 -27.08 28.42
N ARG A 207 4.28 -28.16 28.16
CA ARG A 207 4.15 -29.05 27.01
C ARG A 207 3.01 -30.05 27.19
N TYR A 208 2.83 -30.56 28.40
CA TYR A 208 1.80 -31.53 28.74
C TYR A 208 0.66 -30.85 29.51
N VAL A 209 -0.57 -31.13 29.09
CA VAL A 209 -1.81 -30.73 29.79
C VAL A 209 -2.58 -31.99 30.13
N GLY A 210 -2.81 -32.24 31.42
CA GLY A 210 -3.47 -33.44 31.91
C GLY A 210 -4.62 -33.17 32.86
N VAL A 211 -5.64 -34.04 32.80
CA VAL A 211 -6.80 -34.09 33.69
C VAL A 211 -6.68 -35.35 34.55
N ARG A 212 -6.78 -35.21 35.87
CA ARG A 212 -6.66 -36.30 36.85
C ARG A 212 -7.82 -36.29 37.83
N LEU A 213 -8.40 -37.45 38.13
CA LEU A 213 -9.47 -37.61 39.11
C LEU A 213 -8.91 -38.21 40.40
N PRO A 214 -8.63 -37.41 41.44
CA PRO A 214 -8.11 -37.94 42.69
C PRO A 214 -9.12 -38.90 43.36
N GLY A 215 -8.61 -40.00 43.89
CA GLY A 215 -9.35 -40.97 44.71
C GLY A 215 -9.17 -42.44 44.30
N PRO A 216 -9.47 -43.38 45.23
CA PRO A 216 -9.42 -44.80 44.95
C PRO A 216 -10.59 -45.26 44.08
N SER A 217 -10.35 -46.24 43.20
CA SER A 217 -11.36 -46.94 42.39
C SER A 217 -12.30 -46.01 41.60
N ARG A 218 -11.72 -44.95 41.03
CA ARG A 218 -12.37 -43.96 40.16
C ARG A 218 -12.36 -44.44 38.70
N THR A 219 -13.04 -43.71 37.82
CA THR A 219 -12.96 -43.88 36.36
C THR A 219 -13.03 -42.50 35.73
N LEU A 220 -12.15 -42.21 34.78
CA LEU A 220 -12.19 -40.97 34.01
C LEU A 220 -12.94 -41.18 32.69
N THR A 221 -13.77 -40.20 32.35
CA THR A 221 -14.53 -40.11 31.10
C THR A 221 -14.50 -38.64 30.66
N LEU A 222 -13.97 -38.37 29.48
CA LEU A 222 -13.90 -37.03 28.86
C LEU A 222 -14.42 -37.16 27.44
N CYS A 223 -15.28 -36.24 26.98
CA CYS A 223 -15.81 -36.30 25.63
C CYS A 223 -15.05 -35.38 24.66
N GLU A 224 -14.49 -34.26 25.14
CA GLU A 224 -13.64 -33.36 24.36
C GLU A 224 -12.86 -32.44 25.32
N VAL A 225 -11.61 -32.06 24.98
CA VAL A 225 -10.76 -31.17 25.77
C VAL A 225 -10.07 -30.14 24.88
N HIS A 226 -10.54 -28.89 24.93
CA HIS A 226 -9.95 -27.79 24.19
C HIS A 226 -8.96 -26.98 25.06
N ILE A 227 -7.80 -26.62 24.50
CA ILE A 227 -6.73 -25.92 25.22
C ILE A 227 -6.47 -24.57 24.55
N SER A 228 -6.96 -23.49 25.15
CA SER A 228 -6.72 -22.13 24.66
C SER A 228 -5.47 -21.54 25.30
N GLY A 229 -4.44 -21.30 24.49
CA GLY A 229 -3.22 -20.62 24.91
C GLY A 229 -3.38 -19.10 25.07
N ILE A 230 -2.41 -18.48 25.73
CA ILE A 230 -2.20 -17.04 25.74
C ILE A 230 -1.35 -16.64 24.54
N VAL A 231 -1.89 -15.75 23.69
CA VAL A 231 -1.16 -15.25 22.52
C VAL A 231 -0.14 -14.19 22.96
N LYS A 232 1.12 -14.38 22.59
CA LYS A 232 2.15 -13.33 22.64
C LYS A 232 2.12 -12.57 21.30
N CYS A 233 1.50 -11.40 21.29
CA CYS A 233 1.39 -10.58 20.09
C CYS A 233 2.78 -10.09 19.61
N SER A 234 3.12 -10.39 18.34
CA SER A 234 4.34 -9.97 17.65
C SER A 234 4.61 -8.45 17.75
N PRO A 235 5.84 -7.97 17.50
CA PRO A 235 6.10 -6.54 17.29
C PRO A 235 5.05 -5.93 16.36
N GLY A 236 4.54 -4.73 16.71
CA GLY A 236 3.48 -4.09 15.95
C GLY A 236 2.04 -4.52 16.18
N TYR A 237 1.79 -5.49 17.07
CA TYR A 237 0.44 -5.88 17.48
C TYR A 237 0.15 -5.47 18.94
N PHE A 238 -1.01 -4.84 19.16
CA PHE A 238 -1.58 -4.57 20.47
C PHE A 238 -2.33 -5.80 20.98
N ARG A 239 -2.36 -5.98 22.31
CA ARG A 239 -3.01 -7.10 22.98
C ARG A 239 -4.20 -6.59 23.77
N CYS A 240 -5.39 -7.10 23.46
CA CYS A 240 -6.61 -6.76 24.18
C CYS A 240 -6.51 -7.19 25.66
N ALA A 241 -7.27 -6.55 26.55
CA ALA A 241 -7.28 -6.86 27.98
C ALA A 241 -7.85 -8.26 28.29
N ASP A 242 -8.60 -8.84 27.34
CA ASP A 242 -9.02 -10.24 27.29
C ASP A 242 -7.85 -11.23 27.40
N LYS A 243 -6.62 -10.80 27.10
CA LYS A 243 -5.36 -11.57 27.06
C LYS A 243 -5.24 -12.60 25.92
N TYR A 244 -6.21 -12.73 25.03
CA TYR A 244 -6.25 -13.72 23.94
C TYR A 244 -6.23 -13.09 22.55
N THR A 245 -6.83 -11.91 22.37
CA THR A 245 -6.92 -11.25 21.05
C THR A 245 -5.71 -10.32 20.83
N CYS A 246 -5.12 -10.42 19.64
CA CYS A 246 -4.10 -9.51 19.14
C CYS A 246 -4.64 -8.73 17.94
N ILE A 247 -4.76 -7.41 18.07
CA ILE A 247 -5.08 -6.52 16.94
C ILE A 247 -3.80 -5.83 16.47
N LEU A 248 -3.80 -5.27 15.26
CA LEU A 248 -2.68 -4.42 14.81
C LEU A 248 -2.62 -3.16 15.68
N SER A 249 -1.43 -2.71 16.10
CA SER A 249 -1.28 -1.57 17.02
C SER A 249 -1.95 -0.28 16.53
N TRP A 250 -2.15 -0.13 15.21
CA TRP A 250 -2.80 1.03 14.60
C TRP A 250 -4.33 1.10 14.76
N ARG A 251 -5.00 -0.03 15.04
CA ARG A 251 -6.44 -0.07 15.32
C ARG A 251 -6.78 0.33 16.75
N ARG A 252 -5.76 0.55 17.58
CA ARG A 252 -5.98 1.06 18.93
C ARG A 252 -6.35 2.55 18.85
N CYS A 253 -7.49 2.93 19.42
CA CYS A 253 -7.96 4.30 19.45
C CYS A 253 -8.18 4.89 18.04
N ASP A 254 -8.78 4.11 17.12
CA ASP A 254 -9.18 4.59 15.79
C ASP A 254 -10.67 5.03 15.72
N GLY A 255 -11.47 4.65 16.73
CA GLY A 255 -12.91 4.87 16.81
C GLY A 255 -13.76 3.61 16.60
N THR A 256 -13.13 2.46 16.35
CA THR A 256 -13.76 1.15 16.08
C THR A 256 -13.50 0.19 17.24
N SER A 257 -14.42 -0.73 17.51
CA SER A 257 -14.22 -1.80 18.51
C SER A 257 -13.70 -3.06 17.82
N ASP A 258 -12.39 -3.17 17.67
CA ASP A 258 -11.71 -4.32 17.06
C ASP A 258 -11.37 -5.41 18.09
N CYS A 259 -11.10 -5.03 19.33
CA CYS A 259 -11.05 -5.94 20.47
C CYS A 259 -12.48 -6.39 20.87
N PRO A 260 -12.72 -7.70 21.12
CA PRO A 260 -14.01 -8.20 21.61
C PRO A 260 -14.45 -7.64 22.96
N ASP A 261 -13.51 -7.14 23.76
CA ASP A 261 -13.73 -6.50 25.06
C ASP A 261 -13.69 -4.96 25.01
N ARG A 262 -13.47 -4.38 23.82
CA ARG A 262 -13.33 -2.93 23.56
C ARG A 262 -12.18 -2.22 24.30
N SER A 263 -11.18 -2.97 24.76
CA SER A 263 -10.01 -2.45 25.50
C SER A 263 -9.00 -1.67 24.65
N ASP A 264 -9.16 -1.70 23.33
CA ASP A 264 -8.47 -0.88 22.33
C ASP A 264 -8.90 0.58 22.37
N GLU A 265 -10.20 0.83 22.49
CA GLU A 265 -10.79 2.17 22.59
C GLU A 265 -10.77 2.75 24.01
N GLU A 266 -10.17 2.03 24.97
CA GLU A 266 -9.98 2.53 26.33
C GLU A 266 -8.70 3.37 26.50
N ARG A 267 -8.85 4.47 27.25
CA ARG A 267 -7.76 5.37 27.70
C ARG A 267 -7.04 6.12 26.57
N CYS A 268 -7.73 6.35 25.46
CA CYS A 268 -7.31 7.16 24.32
C CYS A 268 -7.17 8.65 24.70
N VAL A 269 -6.07 9.02 25.36
CA VAL A 269 -5.82 10.38 25.86
C VAL A 269 -4.65 11.02 25.12
N CYS A 270 -4.95 12.09 24.38
CA CYS A 270 -3.91 12.84 23.67
C CYS A 270 -3.04 13.64 24.65
N SER A 271 -1.73 13.39 24.57
CA SER A 271 -0.68 13.96 25.41
C SER A 271 0.14 14.99 24.64
N ARG A 272 0.82 15.89 25.34
CA ARG A 272 1.82 16.78 24.72
C ARG A 272 3.14 16.03 24.54
N ILE A 273 3.76 16.18 23.37
CA ILE A 273 5.17 15.81 23.16
C ILE A 273 6.03 16.75 24.05
N PRO A 274 7.09 16.26 24.73
CA PRO A 274 7.99 17.10 25.51
C PRO A 274 8.70 18.17 24.64
N GLU A 275 8.85 19.38 25.17
CA GLU A 275 9.35 20.56 24.43
C GLU A 275 10.84 20.45 24.02
N ASP A 276 11.58 19.51 24.61
CA ASP A 276 12.94 19.13 24.19
C ASP A 276 12.99 18.49 22.78
N PHE A 277 11.87 17.96 22.27
CA PHE A 277 11.76 17.54 20.88
C PHE A 277 11.30 18.72 20.01
N GLN A 278 12.12 19.11 19.03
CA GLN A 278 11.82 20.17 18.05
C GLN A 278 10.77 19.77 17.00
N LEU A 279 9.67 19.17 17.43
CA LEU A 279 8.47 18.90 16.65
C LEU A 279 7.46 19.99 16.98
N ASN A 280 7.13 20.84 15.99
CA ASN A 280 6.14 21.91 16.12
C ASN A 280 4.90 21.40 16.87
N SER A 281 4.62 21.99 18.04
CA SER A 281 4.01 21.32 19.19
C SER A 281 2.67 20.62 18.89
N ARG A 282 2.73 19.35 18.50
CA ARG A 282 1.56 18.51 18.19
C ARG A 282 1.15 17.69 19.41
N LEU A 283 -0.16 17.48 19.54
CA LEU A 283 -0.71 16.46 20.43
C LEU A 283 -0.45 15.08 19.81
N THR A 284 0.13 14.18 20.60
CA THR A 284 0.34 12.77 20.25
C THR A 284 -0.62 11.89 21.05
N MET A 285 -0.92 10.69 20.57
CA MET A 285 -1.63 9.70 21.39
C MET A 285 -0.74 8.49 21.69
N LEU A 286 -0.69 8.13 22.98
CA LEU A 286 0.06 6.97 23.46
C LEU A 286 -0.91 5.83 23.82
N PRO A 287 -0.54 4.56 23.58
CA PRO A 287 0.75 4.10 23.08
C PRO A 287 0.92 4.22 21.56
N ASN A 288 2.17 4.17 21.11
CA ASN A 288 2.54 4.21 19.69
C ASN A 288 2.67 2.80 19.06
N PRO A 289 2.86 2.68 17.71
CA PRO A 289 3.14 1.39 17.05
C PRO A 289 4.36 0.65 17.59
N MET A 290 5.35 1.36 18.13
CA MET A 290 6.55 0.82 18.80
C MET A 290 6.27 0.22 20.19
N LYS A 291 5.00 0.12 20.60
CA LYS A 291 4.51 -0.40 21.89
C LYS A 291 4.95 0.41 23.12
N GLN A 292 5.44 1.63 22.94
CA GLN A 292 5.81 2.53 24.04
C GLN A 292 4.56 3.24 24.56
N THR A 293 4.38 3.23 25.87
CA THR A 293 3.20 3.71 26.59
C THR A 293 3.43 5.03 27.31
N THR A 294 4.68 5.40 27.60
CA THR A 294 5.06 6.65 28.27
C THR A 294 6.07 7.47 27.47
N ALA A 295 6.13 8.78 27.72
CA ALA A 295 7.14 9.67 27.13
C ALA A 295 8.58 9.37 27.62
N GLU A 296 8.74 8.63 28.72
CA GLU A 296 10.04 8.19 29.25
C GLU A 296 10.53 6.91 28.56
N GLU A 297 9.62 5.94 28.30
CA GLU A 297 9.88 4.78 27.44
C GLU A 297 10.24 5.19 26.00
N ILE A 298 9.71 6.32 25.52
CA ILE A 298 10.09 6.92 24.25
C ILE A 298 11.49 7.54 24.33
N ARG A 299 11.76 8.43 25.31
CA ARG A 299 13.07 9.10 25.45
C ARG A 299 14.24 8.13 25.60
N ASN A 300 14.03 7.03 26.33
CA ASN A 300 15.08 6.05 26.63
C ASN A 300 15.20 4.94 25.55
N SER A 301 14.73 5.19 24.31
CA SER A 301 14.73 4.19 23.24
C SER A 301 15.79 4.43 22.17
N SER A 302 16.32 3.33 21.62
CA SER A 302 17.30 3.34 20.53
C SER A 302 16.84 4.10 19.29
N ALA A 303 15.53 4.14 19.01
CA ALA A 303 14.96 4.91 17.92
C ALA A 303 15.11 6.44 18.11
N VAL A 304 15.06 6.93 19.36
CA VAL A 304 15.31 8.34 19.70
C VAL A 304 16.81 8.64 19.75
N GLU A 305 17.61 7.74 20.30
CA GLU A 305 19.07 7.85 20.32
C GLU A 305 19.64 7.97 18.89
N LEU A 306 19.17 7.13 17.97
CA LEU A 306 19.64 7.11 16.59
C LEU A 306 19.05 8.25 15.73
N LEU A 307 17.85 8.75 16.04
CA LEU A 307 17.33 10.02 15.49
C LEU A 307 18.24 11.22 15.84
N ASN A 308 18.77 11.24 17.06
CA ASN A 308 19.69 12.30 17.49
C ASN A 308 21.08 12.14 16.88
N SER A 309 21.53 10.92 16.59
CA SER A 309 22.81 10.68 15.90
C SER A 309 22.76 10.94 14.39
N SER A 310 21.65 10.61 13.72
CA SER A 310 21.53 10.68 12.25
C SER A 310 21.65 12.10 11.69
N TYR A 311 21.41 13.12 12.52
CA TYR A 311 21.74 14.53 12.26
C TYR A 311 23.22 14.78 11.87
N SER A 312 24.11 13.84 12.15
CA SER A 312 25.55 13.92 11.84
C SER A 312 25.98 13.10 10.61
N ILE A 313 25.07 12.36 9.97
CA ILE A 313 25.40 11.44 8.87
C ILE A 313 25.14 12.11 7.51
N ALA A 314 26.21 12.48 6.82
CA ALA A 314 26.13 13.02 5.46
C ALA A 314 25.89 11.89 4.44
N GLY A 315 24.66 11.79 3.93
CA GLY A 315 24.24 10.78 2.94
C GLY A 315 22.87 11.08 2.33
N GLU A 316 22.49 10.36 1.27
CA GLU A 316 21.29 10.57 0.43
C GLU A 316 19.96 10.15 1.10
N HIS A 317 19.66 10.70 2.27
CA HIS A 317 18.43 10.42 3.00
C HIS A 317 17.21 11.10 2.37
N HIS A 318 16.03 10.45 2.44
CA HIS A 318 14.76 11.07 2.05
C HIS A 318 14.54 12.36 2.87
N PRO A 319 14.18 13.51 2.26
CA PRO A 319 14.11 14.79 2.95
C PRO A 319 13.07 14.85 4.08
N GLU A 320 12.10 13.93 4.09
CA GLU A 320 11.03 13.81 5.11
C GLU A 320 11.25 12.64 6.08
N LEU A 321 12.42 11.99 6.06
CA LEU A 321 12.76 10.87 6.94
C LEU A 321 12.59 11.25 8.43
N ARG A 322 12.98 12.48 8.80
CA ARG A 322 12.85 12.98 10.18
C ARG A 322 11.40 13.08 10.59
N GLU A 323 10.56 13.67 9.75
CA GLU A 323 9.12 13.82 9.95
C GLU A 323 8.43 12.44 10.06
N PHE A 324 8.77 11.51 9.17
CA PHE A 324 8.23 10.15 9.19
C PHE A 324 8.53 9.44 10.51
N VAL A 325 9.80 9.27 10.86
CA VAL A 325 10.22 8.56 12.09
C VAL A 325 9.63 9.25 13.33
N SER A 326 9.56 10.57 13.32
CA SER A 326 8.90 11.33 14.39
C SER A 326 7.42 10.99 14.55
N THR A 327 6.68 10.76 13.45
CA THR A 327 5.26 10.31 13.52
C THR A 327 5.06 8.82 13.81
N VAL A 328 6.08 7.98 13.58
CA VAL A 328 6.07 6.58 14.05
C VAL A 328 6.25 6.50 15.56
N ILE A 329 7.12 7.34 16.13
CA ILE A 329 7.40 7.42 17.56
C ILE A 329 6.32 8.23 18.31
N PHE A 330 5.87 9.34 17.74
CA PHE A 330 4.83 10.21 18.30
C PHE A 330 3.65 10.36 17.30
N PRO A 331 2.77 9.34 17.18
CA PRO A 331 1.64 9.38 16.26
C PRO A 331 0.66 10.47 16.67
N GLY A 332 0.04 11.14 15.69
CA GLY A 332 -0.75 12.34 15.90
C GLY A 332 -2.11 12.09 16.56
N CYS A 333 -2.72 13.17 17.03
CA CYS A 333 -4.09 13.20 17.55
C CYS A 333 -5.00 14.01 16.62
N ASN A 334 -6.04 13.40 16.06
CA ASN A 334 -6.99 14.09 15.17
C ASN A 334 -8.13 14.78 15.94
N VAL A 335 -7.93 16.06 16.30
CA VAL A 335 -8.88 16.88 17.07
C VAL A 335 -9.76 17.72 16.15
N THR A 336 -11.09 17.70 16.38
CA THR A 336 -12.05 18.47 15.58
C THR A 336 -12.04 19.97 15.89
N LYS A 337 -12.28 20.80 14.85
CA LYS A 337 -12.02 22.26 14.87
C LYS A 337 -12.83 23.08 15.89
N GLU A 338 -13.94 22.55 16.41
CA GLU A 338 -14.81 23.28 17.35
C GLU A 338 -14.24 23.35 18.78
N ASN A 339 -13.29 22.49 19.14
CA ASN A 339 -12.78 22.34 20.52
C ASN A 339 -11.32 22.81 20.72
N LEU A 340 -10.74 23.59 19.79
CA LEU A 340 -9.30 23.90 19.77
C LEU A 340 -8.77 24.70 20.98
N HIS A 341 -9.63 25.28 21.81
CA HIS A 341 -9.25 26.10 22.97
C HIS A 341 -9.21 25.33 24.32
N HIS A 342 -9.57 24.03 24.36
CA HIS A 342 -10.02 23.37 25.59
C HIS A 342 -9.27 22.10 26.04
N CYS A 343 -8.04 21.81 25.57
CA CYS A 343 -7.23 20.72 26.14
C CYS A 343 -6.29 21.28 27.25
N PRO A 344 -6.67 21.23 28.55
CA PRO A 344 -6.17 22.18 29.55
C PRO A 344 -5.10 21.59 30.49
N SER A 345 -4.37 22.50 31.13
CA SER A 345 -3.76 22.25 32.44
C SER A 345 -4.84 21.92 33.48
N SER A 346 -4.64 20.84 34.24
CA SER A 346 -5.41 20.45 35.44
C SER A 346 -6.95 20.29 35.30
N ASN A 347 -7.36 19.01 35.32
CA ASN A 347 -8.64 18.46 35.79
C ASN A 347 -9.93 18.55 34.95
N ILE A 348 -10.22 17.39 34.34
CA ILE A 348 -11.49 16.62 34.45
C ILE A 348 -12.63 16.93 33.45
N THR A 349 -12.97 15.87 32.68
CA THR A 349 -14.23 15.62 31.91
C THR A 349 -14.67 16.60 30.82
N ALA A 350 -13.87 16.70 29.75
CA ALA A 350 -14.40 16.77 28.38
C ALA A 350 -13.42 16.10 27.40
N SER A 351 -13.90 15.14 26.60
CA SER A 351 -13.07 14.37 25.67
C SER A 351 -12.47 15.27 24.58
N CYS A 352 -11.17 15.55 24.64
CA CYS A 352 -10.42 16.00 23.46
C CYS A 352 -10.36 14.81 22.49
N VAL A 353 -11.26 14.78 21.50
CA VAL A 353 -11.44 13.67 20.55
C VAL A 353 -10.08 13.24 19.98
N GLY A 354 -9.68 12.02 20.32
CA GLY A 354 -8.34 11.49 20.07
C GLY A 354 -8.40 10.21 19.26
N ARG A 355 -8.41 10.35 17.93
CA ARG A 355 -8.12 9.23 17.02
C ARG A 355 -6.64 9.22 16.67
N GLN A 356 -6.06 8.03 16.51
CA GLN A 356 -4.65 7.89 16.16
C GLN A 356 -4.44 8.31 14.70
N LEU A 357 -3.73 9.41 14.51
CA LEU A 357 -3.39 9.92 13.19
C LEU A 357 -1.98 9.45 12.82
N LEU A 358 -1.93 8.24 12.25
CA LEU A 358 -0.72 7.55 11.84
C LEU A 358 -0.27 7.92 10.42
N PRO A 359 1.03 7.76 10.10
CA PRO A 359 1.49 7.85 8.73
C PRO A 359 0.83 6.76 7.85
N CYS A 360 0.57 7.06 6.59
CA CYS A 360 0.08 6.07 5.62
C CYS A 360 1.17 5.06 5.24
N ARG A 361 0.78 3.81 4.92
CA ARG A 361 1.68 2.74 4.42
C ARG A 361 2.56 3.20 3.25
N SER A 362 2.00 3.97 2.31
CA SER A 362 2.72 4.54 1.17
C SER A 362 3.93 5.39 1.55
N TRP A 363 3.82 6.20 2.61
CA TRP A 363 4.91 7.08 3.05
C TRP A 363 5.97 6.30 3.85
N CYS A 364 5.57 5.25 4.57
CA CYS A 364 6.52 4.30 5.15
C CYS A 364 7.36 3.60 4.08
N GLU A 365 6.70 3.03 3.05
CA GLU A 365 7.41 2.27 2.00
C GLU A 365 8.32 3.18 1.16
N GLU A 366 7.91 4.42 0.89
CA GLU A 366 8.75 5.47 0.29
C GLU A 366 10.00 5.75 1.13
N VAL A 367 9.84 6.03 2.43
CA VAL A 367 10.96 6.32 3.33
C VAL A 367 11.87 5.10 3.55
N PHE A 368 11.33 3.89 3.56
CA PHE A 368 12.09 2.64 3.64
C PHE A 368 12.88 2.33 2.37
N SER A 369 12.40 2.77 1.19
CA SER A 369 13.09 2.55 -0.09
C SER A 369 14.41 3.33 -0.19
N MET A 370 14.46 4.51 0.45
CA MET A 370 15.60 5.43 0.43
C MET A 370 16.40 5.46 1.74
N SER A 371 16.16 4.55 2.68
CA SER A 371 16.91 4.48 3.95
C SER A 371 18.07 3.47 3.90
N GLU A 372 19.06 3.65 4.77
CA GLU A 372 20.09 2.64 4.99
C GLU A 372 19.51 1.41 5.71
N ALA A 373 20.14 0.25 5.56
CA ALA A 373 19.67 -1.00 6.19
C ALA A 373 19.47 -0.87 7.71
N LEU A 374 20.39 -0.17 8.39
CA LEU A 374 20.34 0.06 9.84
C LEU A 374 19.05 0.79 10.28
N MET A 375 18.48 1.65 9.43
CA MET A 375 17.23 2.36 9.70
C MET A 375 15.99 1.48 9.46
N ARG A 376 16.05 0.50 8.55
CA ARG A 376 14.96 -0.46 8.32
C ARG A 376 14.79 -1.43 9.49
N ASP A 377 15.88 -1.81 10.15
CA ASP A 377 15.86 -2.73 11.31
C ASP A 377 15.29 -2.07 12.60
N LEU A 378 15.23 -0.75 12.66
CA LEU A 378 14.75 0.04 13.81
C LEU A 378 13.27 0.42 13.72
N LEU A 379 12.70 0.38 12.52
CA LEU A 379 11.36 0.86 12.21
C LEU A 379 10.42 -0.33 11.99
N PRO A 380 9.12 -0.18 12.29
CA PRO A 380 8.16 -1.27 12.10
C PRO A 380 7.94 -1.54 10.60
N PRO A 381 7.64 -2.79 10.20
CA PRO A 381 7.29 -3.10 8.82
C PRO A 381 6.06 -2.30 8.38
N CYS A 382 6.07 -1.80 7.15
CA CYS A 382 5.06 -0.84 6.68
C CYS A 382 3.62 -1.38 6.65
N GLU A 383 3.44 -2.69 6.81
CA GLU A 383 2.15 -3.36 7.00
C GLU A 383 1.45 -2.96 8.31
N LEU A 384 2.18 -2.39 9.27
CA LEU A 384 1.62 -1.78 10.48
C LEU A 384 0.90 -0.45 10.22
N PHE A 385 0.93 0.08 8.99
CA PHE A 385 0.31 1.36 8.70
C PHE A 385 -0.96 1.21 7.85
N PRO A 386 -2.02 1.99 8.13
CA PRO A 386 -3.20 2.03 7.30
C PRO A 386 -2.88 2.43 5.84
N SER A 387 -3.61 1.84 4.90
CA SER A 387 -3.58 2.25 3.49
C SER A 387 -4.32 3.59 3.28
N PRO A 388 -4.03 4.37 2.21
CA PRO A 388 -4.59 5.72 1.99
C PRO A 388 -6.11 5.87 2.13
N GLN A 389 -6.88 4.82 1.82
CA GLN A 389 -8.33 4.80 1.96
C GLN A 389 -8.87 4.84 3.41
N HIS A 390 -8.01 4.60 4.42
CA HIS A 390 -8.39 4.51 5.84
C HIS A 390 -8.05 5.79 6.64
N ALA A 391 -8.15 6.97 6.02
CA ALA A 391 -8.01 8.29 6.67
C ALA A 391 -6.68 8.52 7.43
N CYS A 392 -5.60 7.93 6.95
CA CYS A 392 -4.24 8.10 7.46
C CYS A 392 -3.61 9.45 7.03
N TRP A 393 -2.51 9.82 7.68
CA TRP A 393 -1.73 11.01 7.33
C TRP A 393 -0.65 10.68 6.31
N ASN A 394 -0.77 11.22 5.10
CA ASN A 394 0.41 11.57 4.32
C ASN A 394 0.82 13.00 4.72
N PRO A 395 2.10 13.38 4.58
CA PRO A 395 2.50 14.78 4.63
C PRO A 395 1.65 15.59 3.64
N GLU A 396 1.29 16.82 4.01
CA GLU A 396 0.55 17.68 3.08
C GLU A 396 1.43 17.91 1.83
N PRO A 397 0.96 17.58 0.62
CA PRO A 397 1.77 17.72 -0.59
C PRO A 397 2.21 19.18 -0.71
N ALA A 398 3.52 19.43 -0.83
CA ALA A 398 4.05 20.78 -0.79
C ALA A 398 3.32 21.70 -1.78
N VAL A 399 2.66 22.75 -1.30
CA VAL A 399 1.82 23.65 -2.12
C VAL A 399 2.54 24.97 -2.36
N LYS A 400 2.41 25.49 -3.58
CA LYS A 400 2.90 26.80 -3.98
C LYS A 400 1.92 27.43 -4.96
N ASP A 401 1.51 28.66 -4.67
CA ASP A 401 0.58 29.43 -5.52
C ASP A 401 -0.70 28.63 -5.89
N THR A 402 -1.22 27.89 -4.89
CA THR A 402 -2.33 26.90 -4.91
C THR A 402 -2.13 25.61 -5.71
N GLU A 403 -0.96 25.37 -6.29
CA GLU A 403 -0.62 24.12 -6.99
C GLU A 403 0.37 23.25 -6.20
N VAL A 404 0.29 21.92 -6.37
CA VAL A 404 1.25 20.99 -5.75
C VAL A 404 2.60 21.04 -6.49
N CYS A 405 3.67 21.27 -5.75
CA CYS A 405 5.06 21.29 -6.21
C CYS A 405 5.85 20.09 -5.64
N TYR A 406 7.14 19.96 -6.00
CA TYR A 406 8.02 18.91 -5.47
C TYR A 406 9.34 19.45 -4.91
N HIS A 407 9.99 18.65 -4.05
CA HIS A 407 11.32 18.89 -3.49
C HIS A 407 12.31 17.82 -3.97
N GLY A 408 13.61 18.14 -4.00
CA GLY A 408 14.65 17.23 -4.47
C GLY A 408 14.37 16.72 -5.89
N THR A 409 14.43 15.40 -6.08
CA THR A 409 14.07 14.71 -7.33
C THR A 409 12.57 14.37 -7.43
N GLY A 410 11.75 14.81 -6.48
CA GLY A 410 10.29 14.70 -6.53
C GLY A 410 9.72 13.29 -6.40
N THR A 411 10.40 12.40 -5.67
CA THR A 411 9.80 11.17 -5.13
C THR A 411 8.48 11.49 -4.42
N ASN A 412 8.48 12.51 -3.55
CA ASN A 412 7.35 12.99 -2.77
C ASN A 412 6.23 13.69 -3.59
N TYR A 413 6.31 13.74 -4.92
CA TYR A 413 5.28 14.37 -5.72
C TYR A 413 3.96 13.56 -5.73
N ARG A 414 2.89 14.15 -5.21
CA ARG A 414 1.53 13.55 -5.13
C ARG A 414 0.45 14.33 -5.90
N GLY A 415 0.83 15.33 -6.69
CA GLY A 415 -0.13 16.13 -7.45
C GLY A 415 -0.79 15.38 -8.63
N THR A 416 -1.78 16.02 -9.25
CA THR A 416 -2.63 15.46 -10.31
C THR A 416 -2.20 15.84 -11.73
N TRP A 417 -0.95 16.29 -11.91
CA TRP A 417 -0.42 16.67 -13.22
C TRP A 417 -0.20 15.45 -14.11
N SER A 418 -0.48 15.57 -15.41
CA SER A 418 -0.46 14.47 -16.40
C SER A 418 0.02 14.90 -17.79
N THR A 419 0.90 15.91 -17.85
CA THR A 419 1.48 16.45 -19.09
C THR A 419 3.00 16.54 -19.00
N THR A 420 3.69 16.12 -20.05
CA THR A 420 5.15 16.11 -20.13
C THR A 420 5.74 17.49 -20.47
N THR A 421 7.05 17.62 -20.40
CA THR A 421 7.79 18.84 -20.82
C THR A 421 7.83 19.06 -22.34
N SER A 422 7.47 18.04 -23.15
CA SER A 422 7.24 18.19 -24.60
C SER A 422 5.81 18.68 -24.91
N GLY A 423 4.88 18.50 -23.96
CA GLY A 423 3.44 18.73 -24.13
C GLY A 423 2.66 17.46 -24.46
N ALA A 424 3.29 16.29 -24.50
CA ALA A 424 2.61 15.00 -24.61
C ALA A 424 1.75 14.73 -23.36
N LYS A 425 0.72 13.90 -23.53
CA LYS A 425 -0.10 13.40 -22.41
C LYS A 425 0.52 12.15 -21.83
N CYS A 426 0.50 12.05 -20.51
CA CYS A 426 0.82 10.81 -19.82
C CYS A 426 -0.22 9.73 -20.12
N LEU A 427 0.26 8.50 -20.32
CA LEU A 427 -0.54 7.27 -20.25
C LEU A 427 -0.89 6.92 -18.81
N GLU A 428 -1.92 6.09 -18.65
CA GLU A 428 -2.25 5.47 -17.36
C GLU A 428 -1.21 4.39 -16.99
N TRP A 429 -0.78 4.37 -15.73
CA TRP A 429 0.16 3.37 -15.21
C TRP A 429 -0.49 1.98 -15.31
N SER A 430 -0.11 1.25 -16.35
CA SER A 430 -0.73 0.00 -16.79
C SER A 430 0.22 -1.19 -16.77
N ASP A 431 1.52 -0.94 -16.52
CA ASP A 431 2.50 -1.97 -16.22
C ASP A 431 2.41 -2.38 -14.74
N ASP A 432 1.85 -3.57 -14.49
CA ASP A 432 1.73 -4.13 -13.14
C ASP A 432 3.10 -4.51 -12.55
N ASN A 433 4.14 -4.68 -13.36
CA ASN A 433 5.51 -4.90 -12.89
C ASN A 433 6.05 -3.63 -12.20
N TYR A 434 5.83 -2.45 -12.79
CA TYR A 434 6.12 -1.15 -12.13
C TYR A 434 5.33 -0.95 -10.84
N LYS A 435 4.08 -1.44 -10.75
CA LYS A 435 3.28 -1.37 -9.51
C LYS A 435 3.75 -2.36 -8.44
N ALA A 436 4.26 -3.52 -8.84
CA ALA A 436 4.84 -4.51 -7.94
C ALA A 436 6.22 -4.08 -7.41
N GLU A 437 7.03 -3.42 -8.25
CA GLU A 437 8.37 -2.92 -7.91
C GLU A 437 8.31 -1.59 -7.11
N TYR A 438 7.35 -0.70 -7.42
CA TYR A 438 7.20 0.62 -6.79
C TYR A 438 5.78 0.90 -6.25
N PRO A 439 5.20 0.05 -5.39
CA PRO A 439 3.83 0.22 -4.89
C PRO A 439 3.63 1.53 -4.11
N TRP A 440 4.68 1.99 -3.44
CA TRP A 440 4.73 3.23 -2.67
C TRP A 440 4.58 4.51 -3.52
N ALA A 441 4.94 4.46 -4.81
CA ALA A 441 4.96 5.64 -5.68
C ALA A 441 3.55 6.13 -6.08
N ASN A 442 2.49 5.48 -5.58
CA ASN A 442 1.09 5.87 -5.78
C ASN A 442 0.79 6.09 -7.28
N LEU A 443 1.07 5.05 -8.08
CA LEU A 443 0.96 5.01 -9.54
C LEU A 443 -0.51 4.96 -10.01
N ASP A 444 -1.29 5.96 -9.60
CA ASP A 444 -2.71 6.11 -9.90
C ASP A 444 -2.92 6.84 -11.22
N LYS A 445 -3.82 6.30 -12.04
CA LYS A 445 -4.27 6.90 -13.31
C LYS A 445 -3.08 7.28 -14.20
N ASN A 446 -3.13 8.43 -14.86
CA ASN A 446 -2.05 8.96 -15.68
C ASN A 446 -1.25 10.10 -15.01
N TYR A 447 -1.17 10.12 -13.67
CA TYR A 447 -0.47 11.21 -12.97
C TYR A 447 1.05 11.00 -12.94
N CYS A 448 1.80 12.08 -13.11
CA CYS A 448 3.26 12.09 -13.04
C CYS A 448 3.78 11.65 -11.67
N ARG A 449 4.83 10.83 -11.63
CA ARG A 449 5.48 10.30 -10.41
C ARG A 449 6.99 10.13 -10.63
N ASN A 450 7.78 9.99 -9.56
CA ASN A 450 9.17 9.53 -9.68
C ASN A 450 9.43 8.28 -8.82
N PRO A 451 8.91 7.09 -9.23
CA PRO A 451 9.25 5.82 -8.58
C PRO A 451 10.76 5.55 -8.57
N THR A 452 11.50 6.02 -9.59
CA THR A 452 12.94 5.71 -9.72
C THR A 452 13.85 6.56 -8.83
N GLY A 453 13.37 7.65 -8.22
CA GLY A 453 14.18 8.58 -7.43
C GLY A 453 15.24 9.40 -8.20
N LEU A 454 15.65 8.98 -9.40
CA LEU A 454 16.84 9.48 -10.12
C LEU A 454 16.91 10.99 -10.35
N GLU A 455 15.92 11.60 -11.01
CA GLU A 455 16.04 12.99 -11.49
C GLU A 455 14.80 13.86 -11.21
N ARG A 456 13.62 13.53 -11.75
CA ARG A 456 12.38 14.31 -11.56
C ARG A 456 11.10 13.49 -11.84
N PRO A 457 9.91 13.98 -11.45
CA PRO A 457 8.64 13.37 -11.85
C PRO A 457 8.51 13.19 -13.35
N PHE A 458 8.11 11.99 -13.78
CA PHE A 458 7.98 11.56 -15.16
C PHE A 458 6.67 10.79 -15.36
N CYS A 459 6.38 10.42 -16.59
CA CYS A 459 5.36 9.44 -16.95
C CYS A 459 5.74 8.71 -18.24
N LEU A 460 4.91 7.74 -18.65
CA LEU A 460 5.04 7.05 -19.92
C LEU A 460 4.14 7.72 -20.98
N THR A 461 4.59 7.77 -22.23
CA THR A 461 3.87 8.37 -23.38
C THR A 461 3.44 7.31 -24.41
N GLU A 462 2.59 7.69 -25.38
CA GLU A 462 1.98 6.79 -26.38
C GLU A 462 3.00 6.03 -27.27
N ASP A 463 4.24 6.50 -27.35
CA ASP A 463 5.36 5.84 -28.04
C ASP A 463 6.11 4.80 -27.17
N GLY A 464 5.71 4.65 -25.90
CA GLY A 464 6.37 3.81 -24.91
C GLY A 464 7.60 4.44 -24.25
N SER A 465 7.92 5.71 -24.52
CA SER A 465 9.07 6.38 -23.91
C SER A 465 8.76 6.95 -22.51
N LYS A 466 9.82 7.17 -21.73
CA LYS A 466 9.79 7.84 -20.42
C LYS A 466 10.08 9.32 -20.64
N GLU A 467 9.08 10.18 -20.45
CA GLU A 467 9.24 11.63 -20.56
C GLU A 467 9.08 12.33 -19.20
N GLU A 468 9.90 13.35 -18.96
CA GLU A 468 9.83 14.21 -17.78
C GLU A 468 8.55 15.06 -17.78
N CYS A 469 7.93 15.26 -16.61
CA CYS A 469 6.73 16.08 -16.45
C CYS A 469 7.00 17.56 -16.14
N ASP A 470 6.15 18.45 -16.68
CA ASP A 470 6.20 19.90 -16.47
C ASP A 470 5.62 20.34 -15.10
N VAL A 471 6.06 19.65 -14.05
CA VAL A 471 5.72 19.94 -12.65
C VAL A 471 6.63 21.06 -12.11
N ILE A 472 6.10 21.93 -11.26
CA ILE A 472 6.86 22.99 -10.60
C ILE A 472 7.67 22.46 -9.39
N PRO A 473 8.95 22.83 -9.23
CA PRO A 473 9.69 22.62 -8.00
C PRO A 473 9.39 23.73 -6.98
N CYS A 474 9.36 23.39 -5.69
CA CYS A 474 9.03 24.34 -4.63
C CYS A 474 10.15 25.39 -4.46
N ASN A 475 11.40 24.94 -4.35
CA ASN A 475 12.57 25.76 -4.00
C ASN A 475 13.24 26.50 -5.19
N ARG A 476 12.51 27.36 -5.91
CA ARG A 476 13.03 28.49 -6.73
C ARG A 476 11.93 29.46 -7.16
N GLY A 477 12.26 30.73 -7.40
CA GLY A 477 11.29 31.75 -7.78
C GLY A 477 10.69 31.55 -9.18
N PRO A 478 9.43 31.99 -9.42
CA PRO A 478 8.83 31.95 -10.75
C PRO A 478 9.45 33.01 -11.67
N PRO A 479 9.63 32.74 -12.97
CA PRO A 479 9.78 33.82 -13.95
C PRO A 479 8.39 34.39 -14.22
N ILE A 480 8.26 35.71 -14.11
CA ILE A 480 6.98 36.41 -14.08
C ILE A 480 6.84 37.22 -15.37
N TYR A 481 5.68 37.13 -16.04
CA TYR A 481 5.40 37.69 -17.38
C TYR A 481 6.25 37.10 -18.53
N GLY A 482 5.98 37.59 -19.75
CA GLY A 482 6.58 37.19 -21.03
C GLY A 482 6.09 35.84 -21.58
N LYS A 483 5.69 35.79 -22.86
CA LYS A 483 5.40 34.50 -23.52
C LYS A 483 6.72 33.83 -23.92
N ARG A 484 6.88 32.57 -23.51
CA ARG A 484 8.07 31.74 -23.72
C ARG A 484 7.84 30.72 -24.85
N THR A 485 8.94 30.38 -25.53
CA THR A 485 9.00 29.26 -26.46
C THR A 485 10.26 28.43 -26.15
N PRO A 486 10.16 27.11 -25.87
CA PRO A 486 8.93 26.32 -25.67
C PRO A 486 8.07 26.85 -24.51
N SER A 487 6.86 26.32 -24.32
CA SER A 487 5.90 26.82 -23.32
C SER A 487 5.88 25.99 -22.03
N LYS A 488 7.05 25.63 -21.50
CA LYS A 488 7.20 24.97 -20.20
C LYS A 488 6.89 25.93 -19.04
N ARG A 489 6.41 25.40 -17.92
CA ARG A 489 6.24 26.11 -16.64
C ARG A 489 7.59 26.37 -15.96
N PHE A 490 8.50 25.39 -16.02
CA PHE A 490 9.83 25.45 -15.39
C PHE A 490 10.97 25.20 -16.41
N TYR A 491 12.18 25.69 -16.08
CA TYR A 491 13.38 25.63 -16.93
C TYR A 491 14.64 25.38 -16.08
N LEU A 492 15.62 24.66 -16.64
CA LEU A 492 16.88 24.37 -15.96
C LEU A 492 17.85 25.57 -15.94
N LEU A 493 18.88 25.47 -15.08
CA LEU A 493 19.81 26.56 -14.76
C LEU A 493 20.61 27.14 -15.95
N GLU A 494 20.68 26.41 -17.06
CA GLU A 494 21.39 26.79 -18.29
C GLU A 494 20.49 26.74 -19.55
N GLU A 495 19.18 26.51 -19.36
CA GLU A 495 18.24 26.34 -20.47
C GLU A 495 17.91 27.68 -21.15
N LYS A 496 18.14 27.76 -22.47
CA LYS A 496 18.03 29.02 -23.23
C LYS A 496 16.57 29.36 -23.57
N VAL A 497 15.91 30.08 -22.67
CA VAL A 497 14.53 30.54 -22.83
C VAL A 497 14.45 31.73 -23.80
N THR A 498 13.60 31.63 -24.83
CA THR A 498 13.25 32.77 -25.69
C THR A 498 12.02 33.50 -25.14
N TYR A 499 12.14 34.80 -24.88
CA TYR A 499 11.05 35.65 -24.37
C TYR A 499 10.46 36.54 -25.47
N THR A 500 9.14 36.75 -25.43
CA THR A 500 8.44 37.69 -26.30
C THR A 500 7.48 38.59 -25.50
N CYS A 501 7.50 39.89 -25.81
CA CYS A 501 6.54 40.88 -25.32
C CYS A 501 5.27 40.89 -26.20
N ASN A 502 4.17 41.41 -25.66
CA ASN A 502 2.92 41.61 -26.40
C ASN A 502 3.02 42.81 -27.35
N ASP A 503 2.12 42.88 -28.34
CA ASP A 503 2.14 43.94 -29.36
C ASP A 503 2.00 45.34 -28.74
N GLY A 504 2.77 46.30 -29.24
CA GLY A 504 2.86 47.68 -28.69
C GLY A 504 3.94 47.88 -27.61
N TYR A 505 4.63 46.83 -27.18
CA TYR A 505 5.70 46.89 -26.18
C TYR A 505 7.05 46.43 -26.76
N MET A 506 8.15 47.07 -26.34
CA MET A 506 9.52 46.71 -26.73
C MET A 506 10.29 46.10 -25.55
N LEU A 507 11.21 45.18 -25.85
CA LEU A 507 12.18 44.65 -24.87
C LEU A 507 13.19 45.75 -24.50
N GLU A 508 13.31 46.03 -23.21
CA GLU A 508 14.26 47.01 -22.67
C GLU A 508 15.57 46.31 -22.27
N TYR A 509 16.64 46.57 -23.01
CA TYR A 509 17.97 45.99 -22.78
C TYR A 509 18.76 46.81 -21.75
N GLY A 510 19.38 46.14 -20.77
CA GLY A 510 20.25 46.77 -19.78
C GLY A 510 20.21 46.14 -18.38
N TYR A 511 19.18 45.36 -18.06
CA TYR A 511 19.02 44.73 -16.75
C TYR A 511 19.53 43.28 -16.78
N PRO A 512 20.62 42.94 -16.06
CA PRO A 512 21.28 41.62 -16.18
C PRO A 512 20.55 40.47 -15.46
N ARG A 513 19.36 40.71 -14.89
CA ARG A 513 18.57 39.73 -14.13
C ARG A 513 17.05 39.78 -14.39
N GLU A 514 16.59 40.68 -15.25
CA GLU A 514 15.15 40.93 -15.46
C GLU A 514 14.85 41.19 -16.94
N VAL A 515 13.75 40.61 -17.44
CA VAL A 515 13.21 40.90 -18.78
C VAL A 515 12.09 41.93 -18.63
N ARG A 516 12.26 43.12 -19.20
CA ARG A 516 11.28 44.22 -19.11
C ARG A 516 10.68 44.55 -20.47
N CYS A 517 9.35 44.72 -20.51
CA CYS A 517 8.57 45.11 -21.68
C CYS A 517 8.02 46.53 -21.48
N ARG A 518 8.36 47.47 -22.35
CA ARG A 518 8.02 48.90 -22.20
C ARG A 518 7.15 49.43 -23.33
N GLN A 519 6.08 50.14 -22.99
CA GLN A 519 5.22 50.85 -23.94
C GLN A 519 5.84 52.20 -24.35
N GLY A 520 5.50 52.70 -25.53
CA GLY A 520 6.11 53.94 -26.06
C GLY A 520 5.83 55.19 -25.21
N ASN A 521 6.89 55.96 -24.96
CA ASN A 521 6.87 57.35 -24.47
C ASN A 521 6.29 57.64 -23.07
N SER A 522 6.22 56.67 -22.15
CA SER A 522 6.07 56.94 -20.71
C SER A 522 7.39 56.87 -19.94
N SER A 523 7.57 57.76 -18.96
CA SER A 523 8.68 57.72 -17.99
C SER A 523 8.42 56.75 -16.83
N SER A 524 7.16 56.37 -16.62
CA SER A 524 6.73 55.34 -15.68
C SER A 524 6.94 53.96 -16.29
N ALA A 525 8.03 53.29 -15.90
CA ALA A 525 8.18 51.86 -16.12
C ALA A 525 7.14 51.12 -15.26
N GLY A 526 6.21 50.41 -15.91
CA GLY A 526 5.14 49.69 -15.21
C GLY A 526 5.70 48.49 -14.44
N VAL A 527 5.74 48.60 -13.11
CA VAL A 527 5.88 47.44 -12.22
C VAL A 527 4.57 46.65 -12.28
N TRP A 528 4.68 45.33 -12.32
CA TRP A 528 3.57 44.43 -12.66
C TRP A 528 2.54 44.27 -11.52
N GLU A 529 1.26 44.16 -11.89
CA GLU A 529 0.14 44.10 -10.96
C GLU A 529 -0.80 42.92 -11.27
N TYR A 530 -1.38 42.33 -10.20
CA TYR A 530 -1.68 40.90 -10.11
C TYR A 530 -2.93 40.38 -10.87
N HIS A 531 -3.59 41.21 -11.69
CA HIS A 531 -4.82 40.83 -12.40
C HIS A 531 -4.71 41.10 -13.91
N MET A 532 -5.13 40.11 -14.71
CA MET A 532 -4.89 40.07 -16.16
C MET A 532 -5.68 41.11 -16.97
N PRO A 533 -5.01 41.82 -17.88
CA PRO A 533 -5.55 42.14 -19.20
C PRO A 533 -5.22 40.99 -20.16
N THR A 534 -6.22 40.41 -20.82
CA THR A 534 -6.00 39.39 -21.87
C THR A 534 -5.33 40.01 -23.09
N CYS A 535 -4.13 39.54 -23.44
CA CYS A 535 -3.39 39.99 -24.62
C CYS A 535 -3.56 39.02 -25.79
N SER A 536 -4.05 39.52 -26.92
CA SER A 536 -4.23 38.75 -28.14
C SER A 536 -2.91 38.52 -28.88
N VAL A 537 -2.78 37.36 -29.54
CA VAL A 537 -1.71 37.13 -30.52
C VAL A 537 -2.14 37.78 -31.83
N ASN A 538 -1.35 38.73 -32.32
CA ASN A 538 -1.50 39.28 -33.66
C ASN A 538 -1.03 38.24 -34.70
N TYR A 539 -1.89 37.27 -35.00
CA TYR A 539 -1.58 36.17 -35.91
C TYR A 539 -1.16 36.65 -37.30
N LYS A 540 -1.71 37.78 -37.77
CA LYS A 540 -1.33 38.45 -39.03
C LYS A 540 0.16 38.82 -39.04
N ARG A 541 0.65 39.43 -37.95
CA ARG A 541 2.08 39.80 -37.78
C ARG A 541 2.99 38.58 -37.62
N ARG A 542 2.52 37.53 -36.94
CA ARG A 542 3.24 36.25 -36.80
C ARG A 542 3.41 35.55 -38.15
N LEU A 543 2.30 35.38 -38.88
CA LEU A 543 2.26 34.77 -40.20
C LEU A 543 3.18 35.51 -41.18
N GLN A 544 3.15 36.84 -41.19
CA GLN A 544 4.07 37.65 -42.01
C GLN A 544 5.55 37.32 -41.73
N LYS A 545 5.94 37.18 -40.46
CA LYS A 545 7.33 36.92 -40.09
C LYS A 545 7.75 35.49 -40.43
N GLU A 546 6.88 34.50 -40.27
CA GLU A 546 7.20 33.10 -40.58
C GLU A 546 7.19 32.81 -42.08
N LEU A 547 6.31 33.45 -42.87
CA LEU A 547 6.34 33.36 -44.34
C LEU A 547 7.51 34.13 -44.97
N LEU A 548 7.72 35.39 -44.57
CA LEU A 548 8.71 36.27 -45.25
C LEU A 548 10.12 36.16 -44.66
N GLY A 549 10.29 35.58 -43.47
CA GLY A 549 11.58 35.55 -42.76
C GLY A 549 12.70 34.75 -43.44
N THR A 550 12.35 33.85 -44.36
CA THR A 550 13.28 33.06 -45.19
C THR A 550 13.01 33.21 -46.69
N TYR A 551 12.02 34.01 -47.07
CA TYR A 551 11.58 34.19 -48.46
C TYR A 551 12.53 35.14 -49.22
N SER A 552 12.86 34.79 -50.47
CA SER A 552 13.75 35.58 -51.32
C SER A 552 12.97 36.25 -52.46
N ALA A 553 12.61 37.53 -52.27
CA ALA A 553 11.86 38.33 -53.26
C ALA A 553 12.55 38.50 -54.62
N SER A 554 13.87 38.27 -54.69
CA SER A 554 14.64 38.23 -55.94
C SER A 554 14.45 36.96 -56.78
N LEU A 555 13.82 35.91 -56.23
CA LEU A 555 13.70 34.60 -56.87
C LEU A 555 12.23 34.25 -57.16
N ALA A 556 11.94 33.97 -58.43
CA ALA A 556 10.63 33.49 -58.87
C ALA A 556 10.23 32.19 -58.13
N PRO A 557 8.92 31.92 -57.95
CA PRO A 557 8.47 30.75 -57.20
C PRO A 557 8.73 29.41 -57.87
N ASP A 558 8.47 29.33 -59.17
CA ASP A 558 8.57 28.13 -60.00
C ASP A 558 9.11 28.53 -61.39
N GLU A 559 9.62 27.56 -62.17
CA GLU A 559 10.15 27.82 -63.51
C GLU A 559 9.09 28.34 -64.50
N ASN A 560 7.82 27.97 -64.30
CA ASN A 560 6.68 28.33 -65.17
C ASN A 560 5.55 28.98 -64.36
N VAL A 561 5.64 30.28 -64.11
CA VAL A 561 4.61 31.04 -63.38
C VAL A 561 3.49 31.48 -64.33
N THR A 562 2.31 30.88 -64.20
CA THR A 562 1.09 31.39 -64.86
C THR A 562 0.59 32.64 -64.12
N ILE A 563 0.31 33.71 -64.88
CA ILE A 563 -0.21 34.97 -64.34
C ILE A 563 -1.50 35.30 -65.09
N ASN A 564 -2.61 35.39 -64.37
CA ASN A 564 -3.88 35.88 -64.92
C ASN A 564 -3.94 37.40 -64.74
N PHE A 565 -4.28 38.14 -65.79
CA PHE A 565 -4.47 39.59 -65.72
C PHE A 565 -5.93 39.96 -66.03
N TRP A 566 -6.39 41.05 -65.42
CA TRP A 566 -7.62 41.76 -65.75
C TRP A 566 -7.33 43.26 -65.71
N GLY A 567 -8.11 44.08 -66.41
CA GLY A 567 -7.92 45.53 -66.35
C GLY A 567 -8.97 46.34 -67.09
N GLU A 568 -9.16 47.57 -66.62
CA GLU A 568 -10.22 48.50 -66.99
C GLU A 568 -9.65 49.91 -67.21
N VAL A 569 -10.22 50.65 -68.16
CA VAL A 569 -9.94 52.08 -68.35
C VAL A 569 -10.92 52.87 -67.50
N GLU A 570 -10.47 53.31 -66.33
CA GLU A 570 -11.29 54.10 -65.38
C GLU A 570 -11.64 55.48 -65.96
N GLN A 571 -10.66 56.18 -66.55
CA GLN A 571 -10.86 57.51 -67.11
C GLN A 571 -9.82 57.83 -68.21
N ILE A 572 -10.26 58.45 -69.32
CA ILE A 572 -9.35 59.18 -70.21
C ILE A 572 -9.14 60.59 -69.65
N VAL A 573 -7.91 60.91 -69.28
CA VAL A 573 -7.52 62.16 -68.61
C VAL A 573 -7.13 63.24 -69.62
N ASN A 574 -6.44 62.87 -70.70
CA ASN A 574 -6.07 63.78 -71.80
C ASN A 574 -5.84 63.02 -73.11
N LEU A 575 -6.02 63.70 -74.23
CA LEU A 575 -5.69 63.22 -75.58
C LEU A 575 -4.95 64.34 -76.33
N ASP A 576 -3.63 64.20 -76.47
CA ASP A 576 -2.82 65.08 -77.31
C ASP A 576 -2.69 64.47 -78.71
N GLU A 577 -3.67 64.79 -79.56
CA GLU A 577 -3.74 64.35 -80.96
C GLU A 577 -2.48 64.76 -81.75
N LYS A 578 -1.85 65.90 -81.41
CA LYS A 578 -0.70 66.44 -82.13
C LYS A 578 0.63 65.75 -81.74
N LYS A 579 0.65 65.02 -80.62
CA LYS A 579 1.77 64.15 -80.21
C LYS A 579 1.45 62.65 -80.32
N GLU A 580 0.23 62.29 -80.72
CA GLU A 580 -0.32 60.92 -80.65
C GLU A 580 -0.20 60.31 -79.24
N GLN A 581 -0.64 61.05 -78.21
CA GLN A 581 -0.52 60.64 -76.81
C GLN A 581 -1.87 60.63 -76.10
N LEU A 582 -2.29 59.44 -75.66
CA LEU A 582 -3.39 59.23 -74.72
C LEU A 582 -2.83 59.18 -73.29
N LEU A 583 -3.42 59.96 -72.38
CA LEU A 583 -3.22 59.82 -70.94
C LEU A 583 -4.52 59.30 -70.33
N ALA A 584 -4.46 58.14 -69.66
CA ALA A 584 -5.62 57.50 -69.05
C ALA A 584 -5.27 56.92 -67.68
N SER A 585 -6.25 56.92 -66.78
CA SER A 585 -6.23 56.09 -65.58
C SER A 585 -6.64 54.66 -65.95
N LEU A 586 -5.90 53.70 -65.41
CA LEU A 586 -6.01 52.27 -65.70
C LEU A 586 -5.97 51.52 -64.37
N ILE A 587 -7.00 50.71 -64.11
CA ILE A 587 -7.00 49.72 -63.03
C ILE A 587 -6.54 48.40 -63.66
N ILE A 588 -5.51 47.78 -63.10
CA ILE A 588 -4.95 46.52 -63.62
C ILE A 588 -4.68 45.59 -62.45
N ASP A 589 -5.46 44.52 -62.38
CA ASP A 589 -5.31 43.46 -61.39
C ASP A 589 -4.60 42.25 -62.02
N PHE A 590 -3.71 41.62 -61.25
CA PHE A 590 -3.04 40.40 -61.69
C PHE A 590 -2.86 39.42 -60.53
N THR A 591 -3.03 38.13 -60.83
CA THR A 591 -2.96 37.04 -59.86
C THR A 591 -2.04 35.93 -60.36
N TRP A 592 -1.22 35.40 -59.46
CA TRP A 592 -0.29 34.30 -59.71
C TRP A 592 -0.25 33.40 -58.45
N TYR A 593 0.34 32.21 -58.61
CA TYR A 593 0.56 31.28 -57.50
C TYR A 593 2.02 31.31 -57.04
N ASP A 594 2.25 31.17 -55.73
CA ASP A 594 3.57 30.99 -55.13
C ASP A 594 3.48 29.86 -54.10
N ALA A 595 4.04 28.69 -54.43
CA ALA A 595 3.97 27.51 -53.59
C ALA A 595 4.63 27.68 -52.19
N ARG A 596 5.50 28.69 -52.03
CA ARG A 596 6.26 28.99 -50.81
C ARG A 596 5.42 29.79 -49.80
N LEU A 597 4.45 30.58 -50.27
CA LEU A 597 3.58 31.43 -49.45
C LEU A 597 2.36 30.66 -48.91
N LYS A 598 2.61 29.50 -48.27
CA LYS A 598 1.58 28.55 -47.83
C LYS A 598 1.57 28.37 -46.30
N TRP A 599 0.38 28.38 -45.71
CA TRP A 599 0.15 28.09 -44.29
C TRP A 599 -1.12 27.26 -44.07
N ASN A 600 -1.40 26.90 -42.81
CA ASN A 600 -2.65 26.27 -42.39
C ASN A 600 -3.37 27.24 -41.41
N PRO A 601 -4.55 27.79 -41.76
CA PRO A 601 -5.23 28.83 -40.96
C PRO A 601 -5.42 28.50 -39.48
N LYS A 602 -5.62 27.22 -39.14
CA LYS A 602 -5.88 26.74 -37.76
C LYS A 602 -4.78 27.09 -36.75
N TYR A 603 -3.55 27.32 -37.21
CA TYR A 603 -2.41 27.72 -36.36
C TYR A 603 -2.22 29.24 -36.26
N TYR A 604 -2.99 30.01 -37.04
CA TYR A 604 -2.88 31.47 -37.21
C TYR A 604 -4.23 32.17 -37.02
N GLY A 605 -5.09 31.64 -36.13
CA GLY A 605 -6.38 32.26 -35.80
C GLY A 605 -7.34 32.33 -36.99
N ASP A 606 -7.35 31.29 -37.82
CA ASP A 606 -8.23 31.10 -38.97
C ASP A 606 -8.14 32.20 -40.04
N ILE A 607 -6.97 32.85 -40.14
CA ILE A 607 -6.62 33.76 -41.22
C ILE A 607 -6.45 32.96 -42.52
N GLU A 608 -7.37 33.15 -43.48
CA GLU A 608 -7.29 32.58 -44.84
C GLU A 608 -6.66 33.54 -45.85
N THR A 609 -6.71 34.86 -45.62
CA THR A 609 -6.15 35.88 -46.54
C THR A 609 -5.25 36.86 -45.81
N PHE A 610 -4.16 37.27 -46.47
CA PHE A 610 -3.16 38.15 -45.88
C PHE A 610 -2.55 39.08 -46.94
N SER A 611 -2.13 40.28 -46.52
CA SER A 611 -1.65 41.37 -47.39
C SER A 611 -0.23 41.79 -46.98
N VAL A 612 0.69 41.77 -47.93
CA VAL A 612 2.12 42.10 -47.73
C VAL A 612 2.54 43.28 -48.62
N PRO A 613 3.56 44.06 -48.24
CA PRO A 613 4.14 45.05 -49.14
C PRO A 613 4.81 44.36 -50.34
N GLY A 614 4.51 44.80 -51.56
CA GLY A 614 4.97 44.13 -52.77
C GLY A 614 6.49 44.00 -52.94
N LYS A 615 7.27 44.87 -52.27
CA LYS A 615 8.74 44.81 -52.20
C LYS A 615 9.29 43.62 -51.40
N ASP A 616 8.47 43.00 -50.55
CA ASP A 616 8.87 41.94 -49.63
C ASP A 616 8.54 40.53 -50.19
N ILE A 617 7.92 40.46 -51.38
CA ILE A 617 7.64 39.24 -52.15
C ILE A 617 8.15 39.38 -53.59
N TRP A 618 8.23 38.26 -54.33
CA TRP A 618 8.51 38.32 -55.76
C TRP A 618 7.27 38.81 -56.51
N ILE A 619 7.45 39.77 -57.42
CA ILE A 619 6.39 40.32 -58.27
C ILE A 619 6.83 40.25 -59.75
N PRO A 620 5.96 39.82 -60.68
CA PRO A 620 6.25 39.85 -62.10
C PRO A 620 6.38 41.29 -62.63
N ALA A 621 7.50 41.59 -63.30
CA ALA A 621 7.78 42.92 -63.83
C ALA A 621 7.09 43.17 -65.17
N PHE A 622 6.00 43.94 -65.16
CA PHE A 622 5.29 44.35 -66.38
C PHE A 622 5.80 45.70 -66.93
N THR A 623 5.83 45.83 -68.26
CA THR A 623 6.08 47.10 -68.95
C THR A 623 5.07 47.33 -70.07
N LEU A 624 4.29 48.41 -69.97
CA LEU A 624 3.43 48.86 -71.07
C LEU A 624 4.30 49.44 -72.19
N LYS A 625 4.59 48.63 -73.20
CA LYS A 625 5.31 49.07 -74.40
C LYS A 625 4.33 49.72 -75.37
N ARG A 626 4.60 50.95 -75.80
CA ARG A 626 4.00 51.50 -77.03
C ARG A 626 4.35 50.54 -78.17
N LYS A 627 3.33 50.18 -78.96
CA LYS A 627 3.45 49.31 -80.13
C LYS A 627 3.39 50.14 -81.40
#